data_AF-A0A4D9DMM3-F1
#
_entry.id   AF-A0A4D9DMM3-F1
#
_cell.length_a   1.000
_cell.length_b   1.000
_cell.length_c   1.000
_cell.angle_alpha   90.00
_cell.angle_beta   90.00
_cell.angle_gamma   90.00
#
_symmetry.space_group_name_H-M   'P 1'
#
loop_
_entity.id
_entity.type
_entity.pdbx_description
1 polymer ?
#
loop_
_entity_poly.entity_id
_entity_poly.type
_entity_poly.pdbx_seq_one_letter_code
_entity_poly.pdbx_strand_id
1 'polypeptide(L)' 'MGQFVTIIRNRMALSCTQSFYLLVDGSRSLVSMSLTMAEVYTLNQDEDGFLYMTYASQEMFG' A
#
# COMPACT_ATOMS: atom_id res chain seq x y z
N MET A 1 6.72 6.05 2.89
CA MET A 1 5.88 5.38 1.87
C MET A 1 5.28 6.29 0.78
N GLY A 2 5.19 7.62 0.96
CA GLY A 2 4.52 8.51 0.00
C GLY A 2 5.02 8.46 -1.45
N GLN A 3 6.33 8.37 -1.69
CA GLN A 3 6.90 8.25 -3.04
C GLN A 3 6.43 6.97 -3.76
N PHE A 4 6.40 5.85 -3.06
CA PHE A 4 5.94 4.58 -3.61
C PHE A 4 4.47 4.65 -4.05
N VAL A 5 3.62 5.22 -3.20
CA VAL A 5 2.20 5.42 -3.49
C VAL A 5 2.02 6.32 -4.72
N THR A 6 2.77 7.42 -4.83
CA THR A 6 2.75 8.30 -6.01
C THR A 6 3.19 7.56 -7.29
N ILE A 7 4.21 6.70 -7.21
CA ILE A 7 4.65 5.90 -8.36
C ILE A 7 3.54 4.96 -8.83
N ILE A 8 2.89 4.23 -7.92
CA ILE A 8 1.79 3.32 -8.28
C ILE A 8 0.60 4.11 -8.85
N ARG A 9 0.25 5.25 -8.25
CA ARG A 9 -0.82 6.14 -8.74
C ARG A 9 -0.55 6.61 -10.18
N ASN A 10 0.69 7.03 -10.46
CA ASN A 10 1.10 7.48 -11.78
C ASN A 10 1.09 6.32 -12.80
N ARG A 11 1.53 5.12 -12.40
CA ARG A 11 1.50 3.92 -13.25
C ARG A 11 0.08 3.49 -13.61
N MET A 12 -0.87 3.68 -12.70
CA MET A 12 -2.29 3.39 -12.92
C MET A 12 -3.06 4.53 -13.59
N ALA A 13 -2.40 5.66 -13.89
CA ALA A 13 -3.02 6.86 -14.46
C ALA A 13 -4.25 7.38 -13.67
N LEU A 14 -4.20 7.28 -12.33
CA LEU A 14 -5.30 7.70 -11.48
C LEU A 14 -5.36 9.22 -11.33
N SER A 15 -6.55 9.80 -11.49
CA SER A 15 -6.81 11.22 -11.24
C SER A 15 -6.60 11.57 -9.77
N CYS A 16 -6.25 12.83 -9.48
CA CYS A 16 -6.14 13.36 -8.11
C CYS A 16 -7.43 13.20 -7.28
N THR A 17 -8.59 13.11 -7.95
CA THR A 17 -9.91 12.93 -7.31
C THR A 17 -10.26 11.48 -7.00
N GLN A 18 -9.53 10.51 -7.55
CA GLN A 18 -9.78 9.09 -7.26
C GLN A 18 -9.12 8.71 -5.94
N SER A 19 -9.91 8.13 -5.04
CA SER A 19 -9.39 7.55 -3.81
C SER A 19 -8.56 6.31 -4.13
N PHE A 20 -7.41 6.21 -3.49
CA PHE A 20 -6.46 5.12 -3.69
C PHE A 20 -5.89 4.72 -2.35
N TYR A 21 -6.16 3.47 -1.97
CA TYR A 21 -5.69 2.87 -0.73
C TYR A 21 -4.83 1.67 -1.06
N LEU A 22 -3.74 1.53 -0.32
CA LEU A 22 -2.82 0.40 -0.41
C LEU A 22 -2.86 -0.35 0.93
N LEU A 23 -3.11 -1.64 0.86
CA LEU A 23 -3.12 -2.59 1.97
C LEU A 23 -1.96 -3.55 1.80
N VAL A 24 -1.34 -3.93 2.91
CA VAL A 24 -0.27 -4.94 2.93
C VAL A 24 -0.86 -6.21 3.54
N ASP A 25 -0.58 -7.36 2.93
CA ASP A 25 -1.09 -8.63 3.42
C ASP A 25 -0.55 -8.92 4.83
N GLY A 26 -1.39 -9.47 5.71
CA GLY A 26 -1.10 -9.66 7.15
C GLY A 26 -1.61 -8.57 8.09
N SER A 27 -1.93 -7.37 7.58
CA SER A 27 -2.58 -6.31 8.35
C SER A 27 -3.62 -5.61 7.47
N ARG A 28 -4.91 -5.76 7.79
CA ARG A 28 -6.00 -4.92 7.22
C ARG A 28 -5.83 -3.41 7.50
N SER A 29 -4.67 -2.98 8.01
CA SER A 29 -4.35 -1.59 8.26
C SER A 29 -3.79 -0.95 7.00
N LEU A 30 -4.31 0.24 6.70
CA LEU A 30 -3.73 1.12 5.70
C LEU A 30 -2.24 1.29 5.98
N VAL A 31 -1.42 1.23 4.92
CA VAL A 31 -0.01 1.54 5.06
C VAL A 31 0.12 2.96 5.59
N SER A 32 0.54 3.08 6.85
CA SER A 32 0.81 4.38 7.46
C SER A 32 1.86 5.10 6.62
N MET A 33 1.54 6.29 6.14
CA MET A 33 2.45 7.10 5.32
C MET A 33 3.77 7.42 6.05
N SER A 34 3.76 7.31 7.38
CA SER A 34 4.88 7.56 8.30
C SER A 34 5.96 6.48 8.28
N LEU A 35 5.66 5.26 7.83
CA LEU A 35 6.64 4.17 7.77
C LEU A 35 7.49 4.26 6.50
N THR A 36 8.71 3.72 6.57
CA THR A 36 9.59 3.48 5.42
C THR A 36 9.29 2.13 4.77
N MET A 37 9.68 1.94 3.51
CA MET A 37 9.48 0.66 2.82
C MET A 37 10.27 -0.49 3.49
N ALA A 38 11.45 -0.18 4.05
CA ALA A 38 12.26 -1.15 4.76
C ALA A 38 11.56 -1.65 6.04
N GLU A 39 10.92 -0.76 6.79
CA GLU A 39 10.12 -1.12 7.97
C GLU A 39 8.89 -1.95 7.57
N VAL A 40 8.17 -1.54 6.53
CA VAL A 40 7.00 -2.29 6.03
C VAL A 40 7.40 -3.70 5.59
N TYR A 41 8.50 -3.83 4.86
CA TYR A 41 9.04 -5.12 4.45
C TYR A 41 9.44 -6.00 5.65
N THR A 42 10.17 -5.44 6.61
CA THR A 42 10.61 -6.19 7.81
C THR A 42 9.42 -6.71 8.62
N LEU A 43 8.32 -5.96 8.66
CA LEU A 43 7.13 -6.28 9.47
C LEU A 43 6.12 -7.19 8.76
N ASN A 44 6.08 -7.21 7.43
CA ASN A 44 5.00 -7.87 6.67
C ASN A 44 5.48 -8.69 5.46
N GLN A 45 6.78 -8.96 5.34
CA GLN A 45 7.26 -9.95 4.35
C GLN A 45 6.64 -11.32 4.66
N ASP A 46 6.30 -12.05 3.61
CA ASP A 46 5.86 -13.42 3.72
C ASP A 46 7.08 -14.37 3.84
N GLU A 47 6.84 -15.66 4.12
CA GLU A 47 7.90 -16.65 4.28
C GLU A 47 8.71 -16.88 2.99
N ASP A 48 8.11 -16.55 1.84
CA ASP A 48 8.76 -16.59 0.53
C ASP A 48 9.72 -15.41 0.25
N GLY A 49 9.77 -14.42 1.15
CA GLY A 49 10.60 -13.22 1.03
C GLY A 49 10.01 -12.12 0.14
N PHE A 50 8.74 -12.24 -0.26
CA PHE A 50 8.02 -11.19 -0.99
C PHE A 50 7.10 -10.38 -0.07
N LEU A 51 6.84 -9.15 -0.50
CA LEU A 51 5.86 -8.27 0.16
C LEU A 51 4.59 -8.21 -0.68
N TYR A 52 3.50 -8.74 -0.14
CA TYR A 52 2.21 -8.76 -0.81
C TYR A 52 1.42 -7.50 -0.49
N MET A 53 0.94 -6.83 -1.55
CA MET A 53 0.17 -5.59 -1.44
C MET A 53 -1.06 -5.65 -2.32
N THR A 54 -2.19 -5.22 -1.77
CA THR A 54 -3.47 -5.09 -2.46
C THR A 54 -3.88 -3.63 -2.50
N TYR A 55 -4.43 -3.16 -3.62
CA TYR A 55 -4.97 -1.80 -3.72
C TYR A 55 -6.49 -1.82 -3.80
N ALA A 56 -7.14 -0.79 -3.25
CA ALA A 56 -8.58 -0.61 -3.30
C ALA A 56 -8.95 0.86 -3.59
N SER A 57 -10.05 1.07 -4.31
CA SER A 57 -10.60 2.40 -4.61
C SER A 57 -11.46 2.97 -3.48
N GLN A 58 -11.83 2.15 -2.49
CA GLN A 58 -12.63 2.53 -1.34
C GLN A 58 -12.03 1.88 -0.09
N GLU A 59 -12.08 2.55 1.06
CA GLU A 59 -11.77 1.89 2.33
C GLU A 59 -12.74 0.72 2.51
N MET A 60 -12.21 -0.49 2.66
CA MET A 60 -13.01 -1.69 2.93
C MET A 60 -13.47 -1.67 4.40
N PHE A 61 -14.14 -0.59 4.82
CA PHE A 61 -14.99 -0.55 6.00
C PHE A 61 -16.43 -0.74 5.52
N GLY A 62 -16.83 -2.00 5.38
CA GLY A 62 -18.19 -2.44 5.15
C GLY A 62 -18.48 -3.62 6.07
#